data_AF-A0AAQ3X8R0-F1
#
_entry.id   AF-A0AAQ3X8R0-F1
#
_cell.length_a   1.000
_cell.length_b   1.000
_cell.length_c   1.000
_cell.angle_alpha   90.00
_cell.angle_beta   90.00
_cell.angle_gamma   90.00
#
_symmetry.space_group_name_H-M   'P 1'
#
loop_
_entity.id
_entity.type
_entity.pdbx_description
1 polymer ?
#
loop_
_entity_poly.entity_id
_entity_poly.type
_entity_poly.pdbx_seq_one_letter_code
_entity_poly.pdbx_strand_id
1 'polypeptide(L)'
;MVDWTEIPIEERHLGGMVDLLKEVLLHLGVRPKKLLYRAMGREEWDPVRVYLEIGEEPRAGVDLHFRTVRCAEAAPTVYQAIQKVTMTALKQIGRDYRAHLEDSPYRFLPWNPPTTQSSQAAQEMEEAPEREEDSCLEVTARYLLEQDNYLQSLENDYSRLD
;
A
#
# COMPACT_ATOMS: atom_id res chain seq x y z
N MET A 1 -23.72 -12.12 21.79
CA MET A 1 -23.21 -11.74 20.45
C MET A 1 -22.31 -10.55 20.71
N VAL A 2 -20.99 -10.70 20.53
CA VAL A 2 -20.06 -9.59 20.81
C VAL A 2 -20.09 -8.65 19.60
N ASP A 3 -20.59 -7.44 19.83
CA ASP A 3 -20.76 -6.44 18.78
C ASP A 3 -19.41 -5.82 18.42
N TRP A 4 -19.22 -5.56 17.12
CA TRP A 4 -18.06 -4.83 16.65
C TRP A 4 -18.25 -3.35 17.00
N THR A 5 -17.30 -2.80 17.75
CA THR A 5 -17.28 -1.39 18.12
C THR A 5 -16.26 -0.64 17.28
N GLU A 6 -16.58 0.61 16.98
CA GLU A 6 -15.67 1.50 16.27
C GLU A 6 -14.55 1.95 17.21
N ILE A 7 -13.30 1.76 16.78
CA ILE A 7 -12.12 2.19 17.54
C ILE A 7 -11.66 3.53 16.96
N PRO A 8 -11.37 4.54 17.82
CA PRO A 8 -10.88 5.82 17.34
C PRO A 8 -9.54 5.67 16.61
N ILE A 9 -9.45 6.31 15.44
CA ILE A 9 -8.20 6.49 14.71
C ILE A 9 -7.65 7.86 15.07
N GLU A 10 -6.42 7.88 15.60
CA GLU A 10 -5.70 9.10 15.98
C GLU A 10 -4.73 9.53 14.89
N GLU A 11 -4.36 10.81 14.87
CA GLU A 11 -3.44 11.38 13.86
C GLU A 11 -2.08 10.65 13.83
N ARG A 12 -1.59 10.19 14.98
CA ARG A 12 -0.34 9.41 15.07
C ARG A 12 -0.39 8.12 14.25
N HIS A 13 -1.57 7.57 13.96
CA HIS A 13 -1.70 6.38 13.13
C HIS A 13 -1.64 6.67 11.62
N LEU A 14 -1.67 7.94 11.20
CA LEU A 14 -1.86 8.37 9.82
C LEU A 14 -0.59 8.93 9.14
N GLY A 15 0.58 8.54 9.62
CA GLY A 15 1.87 8.87 9.04
C GLY A 15 2.47 7.76 8.18
N GLY A 16 3.64 8.03 7.60
CA GLY A 16 4.47 7.02 6.94
C GLY A 16 3.87 6.53 5.62
N MET A 17 3.46 5.26 5.55
CA MET A 17 2.83 4.68 4.35
C MET A 17 1.56 5.43 3.93
N VAL A 18 0.83 6.00 4.89
CA VAL A 18 -0.38 6.78 4.62
C VAL A 18 -0.03 8.06 3.85
N ASP A 19 1.11 8.68 4.15
CA ASP A 19 1.56 9.87 3.41
C ASP A 19 2.01 9.50 2.00
N LEU A 20 2.76 8.40 1.84
CA LEU A 20 3.09 7.86 0.52
C LEU A 20 1.83 7.59 -0.32
N LEU A 21 0.80 6.98 0.27
CA LEU A 21 -0.48 6.75 -0.42
C LEU A 21 -1.14 8.07 -0.86
N LYS A 22 -1.16 9.10 -0.01
CA LYS A 22 -1.71 10.42 -0.38
C LYS A 22 -0.94 11.03 -1.56
N GLU A 23 0.38 10.93 -1.57
CA GLU A 23 1.21 11.46 -2.65
C GLU A 23 0.97 10.75 -3.98
N VAL A 24 0.92 9.40 -3.96
CA VAL A 24 0.61 8.58 -5.14
C VAL A 24 -0.77 8.95 -5.69
N LEU A 25 -1.77 9.10 -4.82
CA LEU A 25 -3.11 9.50 -5.21
C LEU A 25 -3.11 10.89 -5.83
N LEU A 26 -2.39 11.85 -5.26
CA LEU A 26 -2.24 13.19 -5.84
C LEU A 26 -1.61 13.15 -7.23
N HIS A 27 -0.60 12.30 -7.43
CA HIS A 27 0.05 12.08 -8.71
C HIS A 27 -0.93 11.55 -9.76
N LEU A 28 -1.77 10.58 -9.38
CA LEU A 28 -2.87 10.04 -10.20
C LEU A 28 -4.06 11.01 -10.35
N GLY A 29 -3.96 12.22 -9.80
CA GLY A 29 -5.04 13.20 -9.85
C GLY A 29 -6.22 12.89 -8.93
N VAL A 30 -6.09 11.99 -7.97
CA VAL A 30 -7.11 11.70 -6.95
C VAL A 30 -6.89 12.58 -5.73
N ARG A 31 -7.95 13.23 -5.23
CA ARG A 31 -7.83 14.11 -4.05
C ARG A 31 -7.73 13.30 -2.75
N PRO A 32 -6.71 13.52 -1.90
CA PRO A 32 -6.54 12.80 -0.63
C PRO A 32 -7.64 12.98 0.41
N LYS A 33 -8.54 13.97 0.25
CA LYS A 33 -9.65 14.21 1.18
C LYS A 33 -10.69 13.06 1.24
N LYS A 34 -10.49 12.00 0.45
CA LYS A 34 -11.37 10.82 0.37
C LYS A 34 -10.75 9.52 0.91
N LEU A 35 -9.58 9.56 1.55
CA LEU A 35 -9.10 8.37 2.27
C LEU A 35 -9.95 8.18 3.53
N LEU A 36 -10.83 7.18 3.51
CA LEU A 36 -11.69 6.86 4.62
C LEU A 36 -11.16 5.60 5.30
N TYR A 37 -10.53 5.78 6.46
CA TYR A 37 -10.18 4.67 7.34
C TYR A 37 -11.28 4.47 8.37
N ARG A 38 -11.64 3.21 8.61
CA ARG A 38 -12.56 2.82 9.69
C ARG A 38 -12.00 1.64 10.45
N ALA A 39 -11.72 1.80 11.74
CA ALA A 39 -11.22 0.74 12.60
C ALA A 39 -12.36 0.14 13.42
N MET A 40 -12.41 -1.19 13.47
CA MET A 40 -13.42 -1.96 14.21
C MET A 40 -12.70 -2.99 15.10
N GLY A 41 -13.15 -3.14 16.34
CA GLY A 41 -12.65 -4.17 17.25
C GLY A 41 -13.74 -4.77 18.12
N ARG A 42 -13.33 -5.67 19.02
CA ARG A 42 -14.18 -6.33 20.02
C ARG A 42 -13.45 -6.30 21.36
N GLU A 43 -14.17 -6.04 22.45
CA GLU A 43 -13.59 -5.88 23.81
C GLU A 43 -12.72 -7.06 24.27
N GLU A 44 -12.91 -8.26 23.72
CA GLU A 44 -12.24 -9.49 24.15
C GLU A 44 -11.48 -10.21 23.02
N TRP A 45 -11.34 -9.61 21.82
CA TRP A 45 -10.82 -10.30 20.63
C TRP A 45 -9.82 -9.45 19.81
N ASP A 46 -8.63 -10.02 19.62
CA ASP A 46 -7.67 -9.71 18.56
C ASP A 46 -8.08 -10.53 17.31
N PRO A 47 -8.17 -9.97 16.09
CA PRO A 47 -7.59 -8.68 15.65
C PRO A 47 -8.55 -7.51 15.44
N VAL A 48 -7.97 -6.30 15.56
CA VAL A 48 -8.54 -5.04 15.06
C VAL A 48 -8.62 -5.12 13.54
N ARG A 49 -9.76 -4.76 12.97
CA ARG A 49 -9.97 -4.70 11.52
C ARG A 49 -10.03 -3.25 11.08
N VAL A 50 -9.22 -2.88 10.10
CA VAL A 50 -9.27 -1.56 9.48
C VAL A 50 -9.71 -1.69 8.04
N TYR A 51 -10.74 -0.92 7.70
CA TYR A 51 -11.25 -0.75 6.35
C TYR A 51 -10.70 0.54 5.78
N LEU A 52 -10.24 0.51 4.54
CA LEU A 52 -9.82 1.67 3.75
C LEU A 52 -10.70 1.75 2.51
N GLU A 53 -11.34 2.89 2.30
CA GLU A 53 -12.00 3.25 1.04
C GLU A 53 -11.33 4.48 0.42
N ILE A 54 -11.02 4.41 -0.88
CA ILE A 54 -10.50 5.50 -1.69
C ILE A 54 -11.50 5.72 -2.82
N GLY A 55 -12.22 6.85 -2.77
CA GLY A 55 -13.30 7.16 -3.71
C GLY A 55 -12.83 7.67 -5.07
N GLU A 56 -13.70 7.51 -6.07
CA GLU A 56 -13.53 8.04 -7.43
C GLU A 56 -13.83 9.55 -7.41
N GLU A 57 -12.80 10.37 -7.53
CA GLU A 57 -13.00 11.75 -7.96
C GLU A 57 -11.75 12.21 -8.70
N PRO A 58 -11.71 12.04 -10.03
CA PRO A 58 -10.61 12.59 -10.80
C PRO A 58 -10.57 14.10 -10.63
N ARG A 59 -9.38 14.63 -10.38
CA ARG A 59 -9.12 16.06 -10.46
C ARG A 59 -9.41 16.49 -11.89
N ALA A 60 -10.15 17.58 -12.05
CA ALA A 60 -10.44 18.17 -13.34
C ALA A 60 -9.14 18.33 -14.16
N GLY A 61 -9.11 17.79 -15.38
CA GLY A 61 -7.97 17.87 -16.30
C GLY A 61 -7.06 16.65 -16.35
N VAL A 62 -7.36 15.57 -15.61
CA VAL A 62 -6.64 14.29 -15.74
C VAL A 62 -7.55 13.27 -16.45
N ASP A 63 -7.10 12.76 -17.60
CA ASP A 63 -7.80 11.71 -18.36
C ASP A 63 -7.52 10.32 -17.76
N LEU A 64 -7.84 10.16 -16.47
CA LEU A 64 -7.71 8.91 -15.74
C LEU A 64 -9.03 8.54 -15.09
N HIS A 65 -9.54 7.36 -15.45
CA HIS A 65 -10.67 6.73 -14.76
C HIS A 65 -10.16 5.99 -13.52
N PHE A 66 -10.05 6.71 -12.40
CA PHE A 66 -9.73 6.09 -11.12
C PHE A 66 -10.94 5.32 -10.58
N ARG A 67 -10.81 4.00 -10.44
CA ARG A 67 -11.77 3.11 -9.80
C ARG A 67 -11.64 3.14 -8.29
N THR A 68 -12.78 2.99 -7.60
CA THR A 68 -12.84 2.89 -6.14
C THR A 68 -11.95 1.75 -5.66
N VAL A 69 -11.07 2.03 -4.69
CA VAL A 69 -10.28 1.01 -4.01
C VAL A 69 -10.88 0.76 -2.63
N ARG A 70 -11.15 -0.50 -2.31
CA ARG A 70 -11.64 -0.94 -1.01
C ARG A 70 -10.78 -2.08 -0.50
N CYS A 71 -10.14 -1.86 0.63
CA CYS A 71 -9.27 -2.82 1.27
C CYS A 71 -9.70 -3.02 2.73
N ALA A 72 -9.47 -4.21 3.27
CA ALA A 72 -9.70 -4.49 4.67
C ALA A 72 -8.59 -5.40 5.18
N GLU A 73 -7.92 -5.00 6.25
CA GLU A 73 -6.86 -5.78 6.87
C GLU A 73 -7.09 -5.91 8.37
N ALA A 74 -6.50 -6.94 8.95
CA ALA A 74 -6.58 -7.20 10.38
C ALA A 74 -5.19 -7.27 11.00
N ALA A 75 -5.02 -6.67 12.19
CA ALA A 75 -3.80 -6.72 12.95
C ALA A 75 -4.06 -6.57 14.46
N PRO A 76 -3.07 -6.88 15.32
CA PRO A 76 -3.17 -6.69 16.76
C PRO A 76 -3.46 -5.25 17.19
N THR A 77 -2.98 -4.24 16.44
CA THR A 77 -3.22 -2.82 16.74
C THR A 77 -3.83 -2.05 15.56
N VAL A 78 -4.51 -0.94 15.86
CA VAL A 78 -5.05 0.00 14.85
C VAL A 78 -3.94 0.50 13.93
N TYR A 79 -2.78 0.87 14.50
CA TYR A 79 -1.63 1.35 13.73
C TYR A 79 -1.18 0.30 12.72
N GLN A 80 -0.93 -0.94 13.16
CA GLN A 80 -0.46 -2.02 12.30
C GLN A 80 -1.48 -2.35 11.20
N ALA A 81 -2.77 -2.37 11.55
CA ALA A 81 -3.85 -2.60 10.59
C ALA A 81 -3.94 -1.47 9.55
N ILE A 82 -3.69 -0.21 9.95
CA ILE A 82 -3.59 0.93 9.02
C ILE A 82 -2.39 0.77 8.08
N GLN A 83 -1.21 0.40 8.58
CA GLN A 83 -0.04 0.19 7.73
C GLN A 83 -0.29 -0.96 6.73
N LYS A 84 -0.85 -2.09 7.17
CA LYS A 84 -1.22 -3.22 6.30
C LYS A 84 -2.20 -2.82 5.22
N VAL A 85 -3.33 -2.21 5.59
CA VAL A 85 -4.39 -1.88 4.63
C VAL A 85 -3.90 -0.84 3.61
N THR A 86 -3.02 0.07 4.04
CA THR A 86 -2.40 1.07 3.18
C THR A 86 -1.43 0.43 2.20
N MET A 87 -0.59 -0.51 2.65
CA MET A 87 0.30 -1.27 1.78
C MET A 87 -0.49 -2.10 0.76
N THR A 88 -1.58 -2.75 1.16
CA THR A 88 -2.48 -3.48 0.25
C THR A 88 -3.07 -2.55 -0.80
N ALA A 89 -3.52 -1.35 -0.41
CA ALA A 89 -4.02 -0.35 -1.36
C ALA A 89 -2.93 0.15 -2.33
N LEU A 90 -1.72 0.43 -1.84
CA LEU A 90 -0.58 0.81 -2.68
C LEU A 90 -0.23 -0.29 -3.69
N LYS A 91 -0.26 -1.56 -3.28
CA LYS A 91 -0.03 -2.70 -4.18
C LYS A 91 -1.09 -2.79 -5.28
N GLN A 92 -2.35 -2.62 -4.91
CA GLN A 92 -3.45 -2.61 -5.87
C GLN A 92 -3.33 -1.43 -6.85
N ILE A 93 -3.02 -0.23 -6.35
CA ILE A 93 -2.84 0.97 -7.18
C ILE A 93 -1.64 0.80 -8.13
N GLY A 94 -0.50 0.33 -7.63
CA GLY A 94 0.70 0.07 -8.42
C GLY A 94 0.42 -0.91 -9.57
N ARG A 95 -0.40 -1.94 -9.33
CA ARG A 95 -0.84 -2.88 -10.36
C ARG A 95 -1.81 -2.24 -11.36
N ASP A 96 -2.88 -1.62 -10.86
CA ASP A 96 -4.02 -1.19 -11.69
C ASP A 96 -3.69 0.07 -12.52
N TYR A 97 -2.76 0.91 -12.06
CA TYR A 97 -2.38 2.18 -12.68
C TYR A 97 -0.93 2.22 -13.16
N ARG A 98 -0.28 1.07 -13.33
CA ARG A 98 1.13 0.97 -13.68
C ARG A 98 1.55 1.88 -14.84
N ALA A 99 0.78 1.85 -15.93
CA ALA A 99 1.06 2.65 -17.13
C ALA A 99 1.07 4.18 -16.84
N HIS A 100 0.34 4.63 -15.84
CA HIS A 100 0.32 6.04 -15.43
C HIS A 100 1.42 6.38 -14.42
N LEU A 101 2.06 5.37 -13.83
CA LEU A 101 3.11 5.53 -12.83
C LEU A 101 4.51 5.33 -13.41
N GLU A 102 4.63 4.76 -14.61
CA GLU A 102 5.89 4.34 -15.24
C GLU A 102 6.93 5.48 -15.35
N ASP A 103 6.48 6.68 -15.70
CA ASP A 103 7.33 7.88 -15.83
C ASP A 103 7.41 8.72 -14.53
N SER A 104 6.95 8.17 -13.40
CA SER A 104 6.87 8.88 -12.13
C SER A 104 7.88 8.37 -11.09
N PRO A 105 8.14 9.13 -10.01
CA PRO A 105 8.88 8.63 -8.85
C PRO A 105 8.26 7.36 -8.22
N TYR A 106 6.99 7.06 -8.52
CA TYR A 106 6.23 5.94 -7.99
C TYR A 106 6.17 4.73 -8.92
N ARG A 107 6.97 4.72 -10.01
CA ARG A 107 7.04 3.60 -10.97
C ARG A 107 7.38 2.25 -10.35
N PHE A 108 8.04 2.29 -9.19
CA PHE A 108 8.45 1.11 -8.46
C PHE A 108 7.45 0.66 -7.41
N LEU A 109 6.29 1.30 -7.24
CA LEU A 109 5.33 0.87 -6.21
C LEU A 109 5.16 -0.65 -6.23
N PRO A 110 5.21 -1.30 -5.04
CA PRO A 110 5.30 -2.73 -4.98
C PRO A 110 4.08 -3.30 -5.66
N TRP A 111 4.26 -4.00 -6.77
CA TRP A 111 3.21 -4.77 -7.42
C TRP A 111 3.57 -6.23 -7.19
N ASN A 112 2.59 -7.10 -6.95
CA ASN A 112 2.86 -8.54 -6.87
C ASN A 112 2.95 -9.06 -8.32
N PRO A 113 4.15 -9.26 -8.92
CA PRO A 113 4.24 -10.01 -10.16
C PRO A 113 3.75 -11.45 -9.91
N PRO A 114 3.25 -12.16 -10.94
CA PRO A 114 2.78 -13.55 -10.80
C PRO A 114 3.89 -14.58 -10.49
N THR A 115 5.12 -14.18 -10.17
CA THR A 115 6.27 -15.07 -10.10
C THR A 115 6.58 -15.57 -8.68
N THR A 116 6.69 -16.90 -8.61
CA THR A 116 6.88 -17.80 -7.46
C THR A 116 8.23 -17.70 -6.73
N GLN A 117 9.00 -16.62 -6.91
CA GLN A 117 10.19 -16.39 -6.09
C GLN A 117 9.87 -15.36 -5.02
N SER A 118 9.29 -15.89 -3.93
CA SER A 118 9.26 -15.26 -2.62
C SER A 118 10.68 -14.90 -2.20
N SER A 119 11.15 -13.70 -2.56
CA SER A 119 12.37 -13.16 -1.98
C SER A 119 12.14 -12.93 -0.49
N GLN A 120 13.17 -13.15 0.32
CA GLN A 120 13.12 -12.87 1.75
C GLN A 120 12.63 -11.43 2.03
N ALA A 121 12.98 -10.47 1.16
CA ALA A 121 12.48 -9.10 1.26
C ALA A 121 10.97 -8.95 0.98
N ALA A 122 10.37 -9.79 0.13
CA ALA A 122 8.91 -9.78 -0.07
C ALA A 122 8.19 -10.21 1.21
N GLN A 123 8.69 -11.29 1.84
CA GLN A 123 8.18 -11.76 3.12
C GLN A 123 8.42 -10.73 4.23
N GLU A 124 9.62 -10.14 4.29
CA GLU A 124 9.93 -9.09 5.27
C GLU A 124 9.03 -7.86 5.08
N MET A 125 8.71 -7.46 3.83
CA MET A 125 7.78 -6.38 3.56
C MET A 125 6.35 -6.72 4.00
N GLU A 126 5.89 -7.95 3.77
CA GLU A 126 4.57 -8.41 4.25
C GLU A 126 4.47 -8.44 5.77
N GLU A 127 5.56 -8.81 6.45
CA GLU A 127 5.67 -8.87 7.90
C GLU A 127 6.04 -7.51 8.54
N ALA A 128 6.49 -6.52 7.76
CA ALA A 128 6.97 -5.24 8.28
C ALA A 128 5.93 -4.49 9.13
N PRO A 129 4.64 -4.45 8.75
CA PRO A 129 3.60 -3.87 9.60
C PRO A 129 3.44 -4.57 10.96
N GLU A 130 3.97 -5.79 11.14
CA GLU A 130 3.90 -6.53 12.40
C GLU A 130 5.08 -6.21 13.34
N ARG A 131 6.14 -5.55 12.84
CA ARG A 131 7.42 -5.32 13.53
C ARG A 131 7.65 -3.83 13.85
N GLU A 132 6.89 -3.26 14.79
CA GLU A 132 6.99 -1.87 15.31
C GLU A 132 7.02 -0.70 14.28
N GLU A 133 6.71 0.53 14.75
CA GLU A 133 6.13 1.62 13.93
C GLU A 133 7.01 2.14 12.77
N ASP A 134 8.32 2.35 12.96
CA ASP A 134 9.15 3.03 11.94
C ASP A 134 9.64 2.10 10.80
N SER A 135 9.53 0.79 10.97
CA SER A 135 10.19 -0.18 10.07
C SER A 135 9.50 -0.35 8.71
N CYS A 136 8.21 0.00 8.60
CA CYS A 136 7.41 -0.35 7.43
C CYS A 136 7.86 0.38 6.16
N LEU A 137 8.16 1.67 6.24
CA LEU A 137 8.67 2.44 5.09
C LEU A 137 10.07 2.00 4.69
N GLU A 138 10.94 1.73 5.66
CA GLU A 138 12.32 1.29 5.40
C GLU A 138 12.34 -0.07 4.71
N VAL A 139 11.59 -1.04 5.22
CA VAL A 139 11.51 -2.38 4.62
C VAL A 139 10.87 -2.31 3.23
N THR A 140 9.84 -1.48 3.06
CA THR A 140 9.25 -1.22 1.73
C THR A 140 10.32 -0.66 0.78
N ALA A 141 11.07 0.37 1.18
CA ALA A 141 12.11 0.98 0.35
C ALA A 141 13.20 -0.03 -0.05
N ARG A 142 13.64 -0.90 0.87
CA ARG A 142 14.59 -1.98 0.54
C ARG A 142 14.01 -2.97 -0.46
N TYR A 143 12.76 -3.38 -0.27
CA TYR A 143 12.09 -4.27 -1.21
C TYR A 143 12.01 -3.66 -2.61
N LEU A 144 11.71 -2.36 -2.70
CA LEU A 144 11.70 -1.64 -3.98
C LEU A 144 13.07 -1.61 -4.66
N LEU A 145 14.14 -1.39 -3.90
CA LEU A 145 15.50 -1.42 -4.43
C LEU A 145 15.88 -2.83 -4.93
N GLU A 146 15.48 -3.89 -4.22
CA GLU A 146 15.70 -5.26 -4.68
C GLU A 146 14.91 -5.57 -5.97
N GLN A 147 13.66 -5.11 -6.07
CA GLN A 147 12.87 -5.25 -7.29
C GLN A 147 13.52 -4.51 -8.47
N ASP A 148 14.01 -3.29 -8.27
CA ASP A 148 14.71 -2.51 -9.31
C ASP A 148 15.99 -3.22 -9.77
N ASN A 149 16.82 -3.68 -8.83
CA ASN A 149 18.03 -4.45 -9.15
C ASN A 149 17.71 -5.73 -9.92
N TYR A 150 16.63 -6.44 -9.55
CA TYR A 150 16.20 -7.63 -10.27
C TYR A 150 15.74 -7.31 -11.70
N LEU A 151 14.91 -6.27 -11.88
CA LEU A 151 14.48 -5.84 -13.21
C LEU A 151 15.66 -5.43 -14.10
N GLN A 152 16.59 -4.63 -13.56
CA GLN A 152 17.82 -4.28 -14.27
C GLN A 152 18.67 -5.50 -14.64
N SER A 153 18.73 -6.53 -13.78
CA SER A 153 19.43 -7.77 -14.10
C SER A 153 18.80 -8.51 -15.29
N LEU A 154 17.47 -8.60 -15.33
CA LEU A 154 16.75 -9.20 -16.45
C LEU A 154 16.96 -8.42 -17.75
N GLU A 155 16.86 -7.09 -17.70
CA GLU A 155 17.08 -6.22 -18.87
C GLU A 155 18.50 -6.39 -19.45
N ASN A 156 19.51 -6.48 -18.58
CA ASN A 156 20.89 -6.73 -18.97
C ASN A 156 21.07 -8.12 -19.60
N ASP A 157 20.38 -9.14 -19.09
CA ASP A 157 20.44 -10.49 -19.63
C ASP A 157 19.75 -10.59 -20.99
N TYR A 158 18.60 -9.92 -21.18
CA TYR A 158 17.92 -9.85 -22.48
C TYR A 158 18.72 -9.06 -23.52
N SER A 159 19.36 -7.95 -23.12
CA SER A 159 20.19 -7.13 -24.03
C SER A 159 21.47 -7.82 -24.50
N ARG A 160 21.85 -8.95 -23.89
CA ARG A 160 23.00 -9.79 -24.28
C ARG A 160 22.63 -10.94 -25.21
N LEU A 161 21.33 -11.16 -25.44
CA LEU A 161 20.80 -12.19 -26.34
C LEU A 161 20.49 -11.65 -27.74
N ASP A 162 20.56 -10.33 -27.92
CA ASP A 162 20.59 -9.61 -29.21
C ASP A 162 22.03 -9.30 -29.66
#